data_AF-A0A936QG28-F1
#
_entry.id   AF-A0A936QG28-F1
#
_cell.length_a   1.000
_cell.length_b   1.000
_cell.length_c   1.000
_cell.angle_alpha   90.00
_cell.angle_beta   90.00
_cell.angle_gamma   90.00
#
_symmetry.space_group_name_H-M   'P 1'
#
loop_
_entity.id
_entity.type
_entity.pdbx_description
1 polymer ?
#
loop_
_entity_poly.entity_id
_entity_poly.type
_entity_poly.pdbx_seq_one_letter_code
_entity_poly.pdbx_strand_id
1 'polypeptide(L)'
;MESASRKTGEIIVGLNESVQVISLVSGEIGEIASQTNLLALNAAIEAARAGEAGRGFAVVADEVRKLAEKTAQSTVRIAQVVEGIRKQVSVAVTATHDMQKQVDSTSGYIRTSEDALRQIFDGTGEVQTLMQSIAHDIGDQEDRAQTTANHVQDIAALTREIAGSLHGIDARLASIESNAAELESLASAFRLPGKG
;
A
#
# COMPACT_ATOMS: atom_id res chain seq x y z
N MET A 1 14.91 6.88 -4.51
CA MET A 1 14.14 7.73 -5.44
C MET A 1 14.27 9.20 -5.08
N GLU A 2 14.11 9.59 -3.82
CA GLU A 2 14.31 10.97 -3.35
C GLU A 2 15.72 11.53 -3.67
N SER A 3 16.77 10.71 -3.56
CA SER A 3 18.13 11.11 -3.95
C SER A 3 18.30 11.33 -5.46
N ALA A 4 17.53 10.62 -6.28
CA ALA A 4 17.58 10.78 -7.74
C ALA A 4 16.85 12.06 -8.18
N SER A 5 15.68 12.36 -7.59
CA SER A 5 14.96 13.62 -7.80
C SER A 5 15.81 14.83 -7.41
N ARG A 6 16.45 14.78 -6.23
CA ARG A 6 17.36 15.83 -5.75
C ARG A 6 18.56 16.03 -6.69
N LYS A 7 19.19 14.93 -7.12
CA LYS A 7 20.34 14.99 -8.05
C LYS A 7 19.95 15.53 -9.42
N THR A 8 18.77 15.19 -9.93
CA THR A 8 18.23 15.79 -11.16
C THR A 8 17.99 17.28 -10.99
N GLY A 9 17.43 17.71 -9.85
CA GLY A 9 17.27 19.13 -9.51
C GLY A 9 18.60 19.90 -9.51
N GLU A 10 19.64 19.35 -8.87
CA GLU A 10 20.99 19.94 -8.85
C GLU A 10 21.58 20.09 -10.27
N ILE A 11 21.44 19.06 -11.11
CA ILE A 11 21.89 19.09 -12.51
C ILE A 11 21.16 20.19 -13.29
N ILE A 12 19.85 20.33 -13.09
CA ILE A 12 19.06 21.35 -13.78
C ILE A 12 19.47 22.76 -13.34
N VAL A 13 19.76 22.96 -12.05
CA VAL A 13 20.28 24.24 -11.53
C VAL A 13 21.64 24.58 -12.17
N GLY A 14 22.59 23.63 -12.18
CA GLY A 14 23.89 23.85 -12.81
C GLY A 14 23.81 24.10 -14.33
N LEU A 15 22.85 23.46 -15.02
CA LEU A 15 22.57 23.74 -16.42
C LEU A 15 22.04 25.17 -16.61
N ASN A 16 21.14 25.65 -15.75
CA ASN A 16 20.63 27.02 -15.80
C ASN A 16 21.74 28.05 -15.62
N GLU A 17 22.64 27.84 -14.67
CA GLU A 17 23.83 28.69 -14.45
C GLU A 17 24.73 28.72 -15.69
N SER A 18 25.00 27.55 -16.28
CA SER A 18 25.80 27.44 -17.50
C SER A 18 25.18 28.21 -18.67
N VAL A 19 23.86 28.12 -18.84
CA VAL A 19 23.09 28.86 -19.87
C VAL A 19 23.19 30.37 -19.66
N GLN A 20 23.13 30.85 -18.41
CA GLN A 20 23.31 32.27 -18.10
C GLN A 20 24.71 32.77 -18.47
N VAL A 21 25.75 31.99 -18.16
CA VAL A 21 27.14 32.33 -18.52
C VAL A 21 27.30 32.40 -20.05
N ILE A 22 26.76 31.41 -20.79
CA ILE A 22 26.80 31.43 -22.26
C ILE A 22 26.09 32.67 -22.81
N SER A 23 24.94 33.05 -22.23
CA SER A 23 24.21 34.25 -22.63
C SER A 23 25.03 35.53 -22.44
N LEU A 24 25.74 35.64 -21.31
CA LEU A 24 26.58 36.79 -20.98
C LEU A 24 27.75 36.91 -21.97
N VAL A 25 28.51 35.83 -22.15
CA VAL A 25 29.66 35.78 -23.07
C VAL A 25 29.22 36.04 -24.51
N SER A 26 28.08 35.49 -24.94
CA SER A 26 27.53 35.76 -26.28
C SER A 26 27.16 37.23 -26.47
N GLY A 27 26.71 37.91 -25.41
CA GLY A 27 26.45 39.35 -25.41
C GLY A 27 27.74 40.15 -25.60
N GLU A 28 28.77 39.86 -24.81
CA GLU A 28 30.09 40.50 -24.91
C GLU A 28 30.71 40.35 -26.31
N ILE A 29 30.63 39.15 -26.91
CA ILE A 29 31.10 38.91 -28.29
C ILE A 29 30.30 39.76 -29.29
N GLY A 30 28.99 39.94 -29.05
CA GLY A 30 28.14 40.79 -29.88
C GLY A 30 28.55 42.26 -29.83
N GLU A 31 28.90 42.75 -28.65
CA GLU A 31 29.43 44.11 -28.46
C GLU A 31 30.78 44.28 -29.15
N ILE A 32 31.70 43.31 -29.01
CA ILE A 32 33.00 43.31 -29.71
C ILE A 32 32.80 43.31 -31.23
N ALA A 33 31.87 42.51 -31.74
CA ALA A 33 31.54 42.48 -33.16
C ALA A 33 31.01 43.84 -33.64
N SER A 34 30.16 44.51 -32.87
CA SER A 34 29.64 45.83 -33.21
C SER A 34 30.74 46.91 -33.21
N GLN A 35 31.63 46.91 -32.22
CA GLN A 35 32.79 47.80 -32.17
C GLN A 35 33.76 47.54 -33.34
N THR A 36 34.02 46.27 -33.67
CA THR A 36 34.88 45.88 -34.79
C THR A 36 34.27 46.34 -36.12
N ASN A 37 32.95 46.23 -36.27
CA ASN A 37 32.23 46.71 -37.44
C ASN A 37 32.38 48.23 -37.61
N LEU A 38 32.25 49.00 -36.53
CA LEU A 38 32.47 50.46 -36.52
C LEU A 38 33.92 50.83 -36.84
N LEU A 39 34.90 50.11 -36.28
CA LEU A 39 36.32 50.31 -36.58
C LEU A 39 36.64 50.03 -38.05
N ALA A 40 36.09 48.94 -38.60
CA ALA A 40 36.25 48.56 -39.99
C ALA A 40 35.62 49.60 -40.94
N LEU A 41 34.45 50.15 -40.58
CA LEU A 41 33.82 51.22 -41.33
C LEU A 41 34.69 52.49 -41.36
N ASN A 42 35.22 52.91 -40.22
CA ASN A 42 36.12 54.07 -40.14
C ASN A 42 37.40 53.83 -40.96
N ALA A 43 37.96 52.62 -40.92
CA ALA A 43 39.12 52.26 -41.73
C ALA A 43 38.81 52.28 -43.24
N ALA A 44 37.63 51.83 -43.66
CA ALA A 44 37.19 51.89 -45.05
C ALA A 44 37.03 53.34 -45.54
N ILE A 45 36.49 54.23 -44.70
CA ILE A 45 36.37 55.67 -44.99
C ILE A 45 37.75 56.31 -45.18
N GLU A 46 38.70 56.04 -44.27
CA GLU A 46 40.03 56.64 -44.35
C GLU A 46 40.84 56.06 -45.54
N ALA A 47 40.66 54.78 -45.85
CA ALA A 47 41.24 54.15 -47.03
C ALA A 47 40.71 54.78 -48.34
N ALA A 48 39.42 55.10 -48.42
CA ALA A 48 38.84 55.83 -49.55
C ALA A 48 39.42 57.25 -49.67
N ARG A 49 39.68 57.91 -48.53
CA ARG A 49 40.26 59.25 -48.46
C ARG A 49 41.71 59.31 -48.96
N ALA A 50 42.48 58.24 -48.76
CA ALA A 50 43.85 58.08 -49.26
C ALA A 50 43.93 57.79 -50.78
N GLY A 51 42.79 57.61 -51.47
CA GLY A 51 42.74 57.38 -52.91
C GLY A 51 43.44 56.08 -53.34
N GLU A 52 44.25 56.15 -54.39
CA GLU A 52 44.97 54.98 -54.94
C GLU A 52 45.92 54.32 -53.92
N ALA A 53 46.51 55.08 -52.99
CA ALA A 53 47.39 54.55 -51.95
C ALA A 53 46.66 53.70 -50.90
N GLY A 54 45.35 53.94 -50.69
CA GLY A 54 44.53 53.24 -49.71
C GLY A 54 43.82 51.99 -50.24
N ARG A 55 43.97 51.67 -51.53
CA ARG A 55 43.16 50.66 -52.21
C ARG A 55 43.28 49.25 -51.62
N GLY A 56 44.47 48.85 -51.19
CA GLY A 56 44.69 47.58 -50.48
C GLY A 56 44.08 47.57 -49.07
N PHE A 57 44.17 48.68 -48.34
CA PHE A 57 43.55 48.83 -47.01
C PHE A 57 42.03 48.80 -47.07
N ALA A 58 41.42 49.36 -48.13
CA ALA A 58 39.98 49.35 -48.33
C ALA A 58 39.42 47.92 -48.43
N VAL A 59 40.12 47.02 -49.15
CA VAL A 59 39.72 45.61 -49.29
C VAL A 59 39.77 44.90 -47.93
N VAL A 60 40.83 45.12 -47.15
CA VAL A 60 40.96 44.53 -45.81
C VAL A 60 39.87 45.04 -44.88
N ALA A 61 39.61 46.35 -44.87
CA ALA A 61 38.57 46.95 -44.05
C ALA A 61 37.18 46.37 -44.35
N ASP A 62 36.85 46.18 -45.63
CA ASP A 62 35.57 45.58 -46.04
C ASP A 62 35.45 44.10 -45.64
N GLU A 63 36.54 43.34 -45.67
CA GLU A 63 36.54 41.94 -45.23
C GLU A 63 36.38 41.84 -43.70
N VAL A 64 37.06 42.68 -42.94
CA VAL A 64 36.88 42.78 -41.48
C VAL A 64 35.44 43.17 -41.14
N ARG A 65 34.84 44.11 -41.87
CA ARG A 65 33.44 44.53 -41.71
C ARG A 65 32.48 43.35 -41.89
N LYS A 66 32.64 42.57 -42.97
CA LYS A 66 31.84 41.36 -43.22
C LYS A 66 32.01 40.31 -42.13
N LEU A 67 33.23 40.08 -41.65
CA LEU A 67 33.49 39.16 -40.53
C LEU A 67 32.78 39.63 -39.26
N ALA A 68 32.81 40.93 -38.96
CA ALA A 68 32.14 41.52 -37.82
C ALA A 68 30.61 41.36 -37.90
N GLU A 69 30.00 41.64 -39.05
CA GLU A 69 28.57 41.41 -39.30
C GLU A 69 28.18 39.93 -39.14
N LYS A 70 28.98 39.01 -39.68
CA LYS A 70 28.76 37.56 -39.57
C LYS A 70 28.90 37.08 -38.12
N THR A 71 29.81 37.68 -37.36
CA THR A 71 29.98 37.40 -35.93
C THR A 71 28.76 37.86 -35.14
N ALA A 72 28.27 39.08 -35.38
CA ALA A 72 27.05 39.60 -34.76
C ALA A 72 25.81 38.76 -35.08
N GLN A 73 25.64 38.31 -36.34
CA GLN A 73 24.56 37.37 -36.68
C GLN A 73 24.68 36.03 -35.95
N SER A 74 25.91 35.57 -35.70
CA SER A 74 26.14 34.30 -35.00
C SER A 74 25.83 34.42 -33.51
N THR A 75 26.15 35.55 -32.87
CA THR A 75 25.76 35.78 -31.46
C THR A 75 24.25 35.89 -31.29
N VAL A 76 23.54 36.49 -32.24
CA VAL A 76 22.06 36.50 -32.24
C VAL A 76 21.49 35.08 -32.32
N ARG A 77 22.04 34.22 -33.19
CA ARG A 77 21.62 32.81 -33.27
C ARG A 77 21.93 32.03 -31.98
N ILE A 78 23.08 32.28 -31.35
CA ILE A 78 23.43 31.68 -30.05
C ILE A 78 22.39 32.11 -29.00
N ALA A 79 22.04 33.39 -28.93
CA ALA A 79 21.04 33.88 -27.98
C ALA A 79 19.67 33.20 -28.15
N GLN A 80 19.23 32.95 -29.40
CA GLN A 80 18.00 32.22 -29.67
C GLN A 80 18.06 30.76 -29.18
N VAL A 81 19.18 30.08 -29.39
CA VAL A 81 19.39 28.70 -28.91
C VAL A 81 19.40 28.66 -27.38
N VAL A 82 20.11 29.59 -26.74
CA VAL A 82 20.18 29.75 -25.28
C VAL A 82 18.79 29.97 -24.68
N GLU A 83 17.96 30.82 -25.29
CA GLU A 83 16.58 31.03 -24.82
C GLU A 83 15.73 29.76 -24.94
N GLY A 84 15.90 29.00 -26.02
CA GLY A 84 15.27 27.69 -26.20
C GLY A 84 15.65 26.71 -25.09
N ILE A 85 16.95 26.62 -24.77
CA ILE A 85 17.44 25.76 -23.68
C ILE A 85 16.88 26.24 -22.33
N ARG A 86 16.86 27.55 -22.06
CA ARG A 86 16.32 28.12 -20.82
C ARG A 86 14.85 27.74 -20.61
N LYS A 87 14.05 27.78 -21.67
CA LYS A 87 12.65 27.35 -21.63
C LYS A 87 12.52 25.86 -21.32
N GLN A 88 13.35 25.01 -21.93
CA GLN A 88 13.37 23.57 -21.65
C GLN A 88 13.78 23.26 -20.22
N VAL A 89 14.78 23.98 -19.70
CA VAL A 89 15.22 23.91 -18.30
C VAL A 89 14.06 24.23 -17.34
N SER A 90 13.33 25.33 -17.59
CA SER A 90 12.16 25.70 -16.78
C SER A 90 11.09 24.59 -16.76
N VAL A 91 10.79 23.99 -17.91
CA VAL A 91 9.86 22.85 -18.00
C VAL A 91 10.38 21.65 -17.19
N ALA A 92 11.67 21.35 -17.26
CA ALA A 92 12.28 20.26 -16.51
C ALA A 92 12.23 20.47 -14.99
N VAL A 93 12.40 21.71 -14.51
CA VAL A 93 12.22 22.05 -13.08
C VAL A 93 10.81 21.73 -12.62
N THR A 94 9.79 22.22 -13.35
CA THR A 94 8.39 21.98 -13.00
C THR A 94 8.06 20.48 -12.98
N ALA A 95 8.48 19.75 -14.01
CA ALA A 95 8.27 18.30 -14.08
C ALA A 95 8.95 17.54 -12.92
N THR A 96 10.14 17.97 -12.51
CA THR A 96 10.85 17.38 -11.37
C THR A 96 10.11 17.64 -10.05
N HIS A 97 9.56 18.85 -9.87
CA HIS A 97 8.79 19.20 -8.69
C HIS A 97 7.47 18.42 -8.61
N ASP A 98 6.76 18.25 -9.74
CA ASP A 98 5.54 17.45 -9.78
C ASP A 98 5.83 15.96 -9.53
N MET A 99 6.96 15.46 -10.05
CA MET A 99 7.43 14.11 -9.75
C MET A 99 7.70 13.92 -8.25
N GLN A 100 8.30 14.91 -7.57
CA GLN A 100 8.53 14.85 -6.13
C GLN A 100 7.22 14.70 -5.36
N LYS A 101 6.20 15.52 -5.68
CA LYS A 101 4.87 15.42 -5.05
C LYS A 101 4.23 14.05 -5.27
N GLN A 102 4.39 13.49 -6.46
CA GLN A 102 3.86 12.17 -6.79
C GLN A 102 4.53 11.08 -5.96
N VAL A 103 5.87 11.14 -5.81
CA VAL A 103 6.64 10.22 -4.97
C VAL A 103 6.20 10.32 -3.50
N ASP A 104 6.01 11.52 -2.97
CA ASP A 104 5.56 11.73 -1.59
C ASP A 104 4.16 11.13 -1.37
N SER A 105 3.25 11.34 -2.32
CA SER A 105 1.90 10.75 -2.30
C SER A 105 1.94 9.22 -2.35
N THR A 106 2.75 8.66 -3.24
CA THR A 106 2.96 7.21 -3.34
C THR A 106 3.53 6.64 -2.05
N SER A 107 4.49 7.33 -1.41
CA SER A 107 4.99 6.93 -0.10
C SER A 107 3.88 6.92 0.97
N GLY A 108 2.96 7.87 0.92
CA GLY A 108 1.74 7.88 1.75
C GLY A 108 0.88 6.63 1.53
N TYR A 109 0.55 6.29 0.29
CA TYR A 109 -0.24 5.09 -0.02
C TYR A 109 0.44 3.78 0.41
N ILE A 110 1.77 3.70 0.30
CA ILE A 110 2.53 2.54 0.77
C ILE A 110 2.37 2.38 2.28
N ARG A 111 2.49 3.47 3.06
CA ARG A 111 2.29 3.42 4.53
C ARG A 111 0.88 2.96 4.89
N THR A 112 -0.15 3.52 4.27
CA THR A 112 -1.53 3.09 4.51
C THR A 112 -1.76 1.62 4.13
N SER A 113 -1.12 1.14 3.07
CA SER A 113 -1.19 -0.27 2.68
C SER A 113 -0.49 -1.18 3.68
N GLU A 114 0.66 -0.76 4.23
CA GLU A 114 1.36 -1.49 5.28
C GLU A 114 0.49 -1.62 6.54
N ASP A 115 -0.15 -0.52 6.97
CA ASP A 115 -1.05 -0.53 8.13
C ASP A 115 -2.24 -1.47 7.92
N ALA A 116 -2.85 -1.45 6.73
CA ALA A 116 -3.95 -2.35 6.40
C ALA A 116 -3.52 -3.82 6.41
N LEU A 117 -2.33 -4.14 5.89
CA LEU A 117 -1.78 -5.50 5.92
C LEU A 117 -1.47 -5.96 7.34
N ARG A 118 -0.98 -5.07 8.22
CA ARG A 118 -0.78 -5.37 9.64
C ARG A 118 -2.09 -5.72 10.33
N GLN A 119 -3.14 -4.93 10.11
CA GLN A 119 -4.48 -5.22 10.68
C GLN A 119 -5.04 -6.56 10.19
N ILE A 120 -4.84 -6.90 8.92
CA ILE A 120 -5.22 -8.22 8.38
C ILE A 120 -4.45 -9.33 9.10
N PHE A 121 -3.14 -9.17 9.27
CA PHE A 121 -2.31 -10.16 9.95
C PHE A 121 -2.76 -10.39 11.40
N ASP A 122 -2.99 -9.30 12.15
CA ASP A 122 -3.47 -9.37 13.53
C ASP A 122 -4.84 -10.07 13.60
N GLY A 123 -5.78 -9.69 12.72
CA GLY A 123 -7.09 -10.32 12.62
C GLY A 123 -7.02 -11.81 12.28
N THR A 124 -6.08 -12.23 11.43
CA THR A 124 -5.87 -13.67 11.16
C THR A 124 -5.33 -14.43 12.38
N GLY A 125 -4.51 -13.79 13.21
CA GLY A 125 -4.05 -14.36 14.48
C GLY A 125 -5.18 -14.54 15.50
N GLU A 126 -6.10 -13.58 15.59
CA GLU A 126 -7.30 -13.68 16.42
C GLU A 126 -8.19 -14.85 15.97
N VAL A 127 -8.45 -14.97 14.66
CA VAL A 127 -9.22 -16.08 14.09
C VAL A 127 -8.56 -17.44 14.40
N GLN A 128 -7.24 -17.53 14.29
CA GLN A 128 -6.51 -18.75 14.63
C GLN A 128 -6.70 -19.13 16.11
N THR A 129 -6.64 -18.15 17.02
CA THR A 129 -6.84 -18.36 18.46
C THR A 129 -8.27 -18.83 18.74
N LEU A 130 -9.27 -18.21 18.10
CA LEU A 130 -10.66 -18.61 18.24
C LEU A 130 -10.89 -20.05 17.73
N MET A 131 -10.30 -20.41 16.60
CA MET A 131 -10.40 -21.77 16.06
C MET A 131 -9.79 -22.82 17.00
N GLN A 132 -8.69 -22.49 17.69
CA GLN A 132 -8.12 -23.38 18.70
C GLN A 132 -9.05 -23.55 19.91
N SER A 133 -9.69 -22.47 20.37
CA SER A 133 -10.68 -22.54 21.45
C SER A 133 -11.88 -23.40 21.05
N ILE A 134 -12.41 -23.21 19.84
CA ILE A 134 -13.54 -24.01 19.32
C ILE A 134 -13.15 -25.49 19.26
N ALA A 135 -11.95 -25.82 18.77
CA ALA A 135 -11.48 -27.20 18.70
C ALA A 135 -11.38 -27.83 20.10
N HIS A 136 -10.95 -27.06 21.10
CA HIS A 136 -10.93 -27.50 22.50
C HIS A 136 -12.34 -27.75 23.04
N ASP A 137 -13.26 -26.80 22.86
CA ASP A 137 -14.65 -26.90 23.32
C ASP A 137 -15.39 -28.10 22.68
N ILE A 138 -15.09 -28.41 21.41
CA ILE A 138 -15.62 -29.60 20.73
C ILE A 138 -15.16 -30.89 21.43
N GLY A 139 -13.88 -30.96 21.83
CA GLY A 139 -13.35 -32.11 22.58
C GLY A 139 -14.06 -32.29 23.93
N ASP A 140 -14.21 -31.21 24.69
CA ASP A 140 -14.95 -31.21 25.96
C ASP A 140 -16.41 -31.64 25.78
N GLN A 141 -17.04 -31.22 24.67
CA GLN A 141 -18.42 -31.57 24.37
C GLN A 141 -18.58 -33.07 24.02
N GLU A 142 -17.60 -33.66 23.34
CA GLU A 142 -17.57 -35.09 23.03
C GLU A 142 -17.51 -35.93 24.33
N ASP A 143 -16.64 -35.57 25.26
CA ASP A 143 -16.51 -36.24 26.57
C ASP A 143 -17.81 -36.16 27.39
N ARG A 144 -18.48 -35.00 27.38
CA ARG A 144 -19.78 -34.80 28.03
C ARG A 144 -20.89 -35.60 27.36
N ALA A 145 -20.88 -35.68 26.03
CA ALA A 145 -21.85 -36.49 25.29
C ALA A 145 -21.70 -37.98 25.63
N GLN A 146 -20.45 -38.48 25.71
CA GLN A 146 -20.18 -39.85 26.11
C GLN A 146 -20.63 -40.15 27.55
N THR A 147 -20.36 -39.23 28.48
CA THR A 147 -20.80 -39.35 29.88
C THR A 147 -22.33 -39.39 29.97
N THR A 148 -23.01 -38.52 29.21
CA THR A 148 -24.48 -38.50 29.15
C THR A 148 -25.04 -39.80 28.57
N ALA A 149 -24.42 -40.34 27.52
CA ALA A 149 -24.82 -41.62 26.94
C ALA A 149 -24.72 -42.76 27.96
N ASN A 150 -23.65 -42.79 28.78
CA ASN A 150 -23.49 -43.77 29.85
C ASN A 150 -24.59 -43.63 30.91
N HIS A 151 -24.90 -42.40 31.35
CA HIS A 151 -26.00 -42.16 32.30
C HIS A 151 -27.37 -42.62 31.77
N VAL A 152 -27.64 -42.43 30.47
CA VAL A 152 -28.86 -42.95 29.84
C VAL A 152 -28.90 -44.49 29.89
N GLN A 153 -27.76 -45.16 29.67
CA GLN A 153 -27.67 -46.62 29.80
C GLN A 153 -27.90 -47.10 31.23
N ASP A 154 -27.34 -46.41 32.23
CA ASP A 154 -27.52 -46.72 33.65
C ASP A 154 -29.00 -46.57 34.06
N ILE A 155 -29.64 -45.47 33.67
CA ILE A 155 -31.06 -45.24 33.93
C ILE A 155 -31.92 -46.34 33.28
N ALA A 156 -31.61 -46.74 32.05
CA ALA A 156 -32.32 -47.83 31.37
C ALA A 156 -32.11 -49.18 32.05
N ALA A 157 -30.95 -49.43 32.65
CA ALA A 157 -30.69 -50.62 33.46
C ALA A 157 -31.50 -50.61 34.77
N LEU A 158 -31.44 -49.51 35.54
CA LEU A 158 -32.20 -49.33 36.77
C LEU A 158 -33.71 -49.44 36.55
N THR A 159 -34.22 -48.86 35.45
CA THR A 159 -35.64 -48.95 35.10
C THR A 159 -36.09 -50.40 34.87
N ARG A 160 -35.24 -51.22 34.23
CA ARG A 160 -35.51 -52.66 34.05
C ARG A 160 -35.48 -53.42 35.38
N GLU A 161 -34.57 -53.08 36.28
CA GLU A 161 -34.50 -53.68 37.62
C GLU A 161 -35.74 -53.35 38.47
N ILE A 162 -36.19 -52.09 38.43
CA ILE A 162 -37.41 -51.64 39.10
C ILE A 162 -38.62 -52.39 38.55
N ALA A 163 -38.74 -52.51 37.23
CA ALA A 163 -39.84 -53.27 36.60
C ALA A 163 -39.84 -54.75 37.04
N GLY A 164 -38.67 -55.38 37.12
CA GLY A 164 -38.53 -56.75 37.64
C GLY A 164 -38.92 -56.87 39.11
N SER A 165 -38.51 -55.90 39.94
CA SER A 165 -38.87 -55.85 41.37
C SER A 165 -40.37 -55.69 41.58
N LEU A 166 -41.03 -54.84 40.78
CA LEU A 166 -42.48 -54.67 40.80
C LEU A 166 -43.20 -55.99 40.46
N HIS A 167 -42.73 -56.72 39.45
CA HIS A 167 -43.29 -58.03 39.12
C HIS A 167 -43.15 -59.03 40.29
N GLY A 168 -42.03 -58.99 41.01
CA GLY A 168 -41.83 -59.78 42.22
C GLY A 168 -42.75 -59.37 43.38
N ILE A 169 -43.06 -58.07 43.52
CA ILE A 169 -44.03 -57.57 44.50
C ILE A 169 -45.44 -58.07 44.16
N ASP A 170 -45.85 -57.97 42.90
CA ASP A 170 -47.17 -58.46 42.44
C ASP A 170 -47.35 -59.96 42.74
N ALA A 171 -46.33 -60.77 42.48
CA ALA A 171 -46.36 -62.21 42.79
C ALA A 171 -46.49 -62.49 44.30
N ARG A 172 -45.83 -61.69 45.14
CA ARG A 172 -45.94 -61.81 46.61
C ARG A 172 -47.31 -61.37 47.12
N LEU A 173 -47.88 -60.30 46.57
CA LEU A 173 -49.23 -59.85 46.90
C LEU A 173 -50.26 -60.94 46.57
N ALA A 174 -50.17 -61.56 45.39
CA ALA A 174 -51.03 -62.68 45.02
C ALA A 174 -50.92 -63.87 46.00
N SER A 175 -49.71 -64.18 46.48
CA SER A 175 -49.52 -65.22 47.49
C SER A 175 -50.12 -64.83 48.85
N ILE A 176 -50.00 -63.57 49.26
CA ILE A 176 -50.62 -63.06 50.50
C ILE A 176 -52.15 -63.16 50.42
N GLU A 177 -52.74 -62.77 49.28
CA GLU A 177 -54.19 -62.90 49.05
C GLU A 177 -54.66 -64.36 49.15
N SER A 178 -53.92 -65.29 48.53
CA SER A 178 -54.21 -66.73 48.62
C SER A 178 -54.16 -67.22 50.07
N ASN A 179 -53.08 -66.89 50.81
CA ASN A 179 -52.92 -67.29 52.20
C ASN A 179 -54.02 -66.69 53.10
N ALA A 180 -54.42 -65.44 52.86
CA ALA A 180 -55.50 -64.80 53.59
C ALA A 180 -56.84 -65.50 53.36
N ALA A 181 -57.14 -65.88 52.11
CA ALA A 181 -58.35 -66.65 51.77
C ALA A 181 -58.36 -68.04 52.43
N GLU A 182 -57.21 -68.72 52.48
CA GLU A 182 -57.08 -69.99 53.20
C GLU A 182 -57.32 -69.84 54.70
N LEU A 183 -56.73 -68.82 55.33
CA LEU A 183 -56.94 -68.53 56.75
C LEU A 183 -58.40 -68.19 57.05
N GLU A 184 -59.08 -67.43 56.19
CA GLU A 184 -60.50 -67.12 56.31
C GLU A 184 -61.36 -68.39 56.22
N SER A 185 -61.05 -69.27 55.27
CA SER A 185 -61.70 -70.57 55.14
C SER A 185 -61.51 -71.41 56.42
N LEU A 186 -60.29 -71.49 56.93
CA LEU A 186 -59.97 -72.20 58.16
C LEU A 186 -60.74 -71.63 59.37
N ALA A 187 -60.74 -70.31 59.52
CA ALA A 187 -61.47 -69.62 60.60
C ALA A 187 -62.98 -69.85 60.50
N SER A 188 -63.54 -69.89 59.29
CA SER A 188 -64.95 -70.22 59.07
C SER A 188 -65.29 -71.65 59.50
N ALA A 189 -64.37 -72.60 59.28
CA ALA A 189 -64.53 -73.99 59.71
C ALA A 189 -64.48 -74.16 61.24
N PHE A 190 -63.75 -73.29 61.95
CA PHE A 190 -63.71 -73.27 63.41
C PHE A 190 -64.79 -72.43 64.08
N ARG A 191 -65.59 -71.65 63.31
CA ARG A 191 -66.79 -70.99 63.84
C ARG A 191 -67.83 -72.06 64.17
N LEU A 192 -67.90 -72.45 65.44
CA LEU A 192 -69.01 -73.23 65.98
C LEU A 192 -70.33 -72.50 65.67
N PRO A 193 -71.41 -73.23 65.31
CA PRO A 193 -72.72 -72.63 65.15
C PRO A 193 -73.10 -71.93 66.45
N GLY A 194 -73.34 -70.61 66.38
CA GLY A 194 -73.84 -69.85 67.51
C GLY A 194 -75.07 -70.53 68.07
N LYS A 195 -75.04 -70.89 69.36
CA LYS A 195 -76.25 -71.21 70.11
C LYS A 195 -77.14 -69.96 70.10
N GLY A 196 -78.41 -70.15 69.74
CA GLY A 196 -79.45 -69.14 69.87
C GLY A 196 -79.68 -68.68 71.30
#